data_AF-A0A1H2U582-F1
#
_entry.id   AF-A0A1H2U582-F1
#
_cell.length_a   1.000
_cell.length_b   1.000
_cell.length_c   1.000
_cell.angle_alpha   90.00
_cell.angle_beta   90.00
_cell.angle_gamma   90.00
#
_symmetry.space_group_name_H-M   'P 1'
#
loop_
_entity.id
_entity.type
_entity.pdbx_description
1 polymer ?
#
loop_
_entity_poly.entity_id
_entity_poly.type
_entity_poly.pdbx_seq_one_letter_code
_entity_poly.pdbx_strand_id
1 'polypeptide(L)'
;MRLYTRGGDLGTTALIGGERRRKSDLRVEAYGTVDEAGAFLGLASSQLVDPQFADIRELLFAIQQRLWDVGADLAAPKSATSYVLRTPEDAASVLEPYIDTYQAEADKLDKFVLRQGSQPAASLHVACTVVRRAERQVVRLAEFEQVPGAVLRYLNRLSDLLFVLARAVNARMHVDDVDYANSPPVFRDPRSRRDRPRED
;
A
#
# COMPACT_ATOMS: atom_id res chain seq x y z
N MET A 1 27.93 12.75 13.46
CA MET A 1 26.51 13.14 13.66
C MET A 1 25.88 12.15 14.63
N ARG A 2 25.18 12.60 15.69
CA ARG A 2 24.48 11.68 16.61
C ARG A 2 23.04 11.49 16.13
N LEU A 3 22.61 10.24 15.95
CA LEU A 3 21.24 9.91 15.53
C LEU A 3 20.23 10.11 16.68
N TYR A 4 20.61 9.80 17.92
CA TYR A 4 19.73 9.91 19.08
C TYR A 4 19.81 11.30 19.73
N THR A 5 18.65 11.89 20.02
CA THR A 5 18.53 13.20 20.70
C THR A 5 17.99 13.08 22.13
N ARG A 6 17.47 11.91 22.53
CA ARG A 6 16.71 11.68 23.79
C ARG A 6 15.43 12.51 23.94
N GLY A 7 15.10 13.35 22.95
CA GLY A 7 13.93 14.22 22.99
C GLY A 7 12.60 13.47 22.97
N GLY A 8 12.59 12.16 22.73
CA GLY A 8 11.38 11.33 22.72
C GLY A 8 11.28 10.32 23.86
N ASP A 9 12.18 10.38 24.85
CA ASP A 9 12.25 9.39 25.94
C ASP A 9 11.03 9.47 26.88
N LEU A 10 10.39 10.64 26.95
CA LEU A 10 9.13 10.85 27.69
C LEU A 10 7.86 10.48 26.89
N GLY A 11 8.01 9.72 25.80
CA GLY A 11 6.88 9.21 25.01
C GLY A 11 6.23 10.22 24.06
N THR A 12 6.88 11.36 23.77
CA THR A 12 6.43 12.34 22.77
C THR A 12 7.36 12.42 21.57
N THR A 13 6.87 12.95 20.46
CA THR A 13 7.65 13.19 19.24
C THR A 13 7.21 14.50 18.59
N ALA A 14 8.08 15.10 17.78
CA ALA A 14 7.74 16.27 16.98
C ALA A 14 7.21 15.83 15.61
N LEU A 15 6.13 16.45 15.17
CA LEU A 15 5.60 16.38 13.81
C LEU A 15 6.32 17.39 12.92
N ILE A 16 6.03 17.34 11.61
CA ILE A 16 6.42 18.41 10.70
C ILE A 16 5.77 19.72 11.17
N GLY A 17 6.53 20.83 11.16
CA GLY A 17 6.08 22.09 11.75
C GLY A 17 6.38 22.25 13.25
N GLY A 18 6.93 21.21 13.91
CA GLY A 18 7.45 21.29 15.28
C GLY A 18 6.43 21.04 16.39
N GLU A 19 5.15 20.85 16.03
CA GLU A 19 4.11 20.46 16.98
C GLU A 19 4.45 19.12 17.65
N ARG A 20 4.32 19.03 18.97
CA ARG A 20 4.65 17.80 19.71
C ARG A 20 3.40 17.00 20.05
N ARG A 21 3.42 15.72 19.72
CA ARG A 21 2.35 14.75 20.05
C ARG A 21 2.89 13.57 20.84
N ARG A 22 1.99 12.83 21.50
CA ARG A 22 2.35 11.53 22.09
C ARG A 22 2.67 10.56 20.96
N LYS A 23 3.58 9.61 21.18
CA LYS A 23 3.91 8.57 20.20
C LYS A 23 2.74 7.62 19.90
N SER A 24 1.72 7.61 20.77
CA SER A 24 0.47 6.87 20.61
C SER A 24 -0.65 7.69 19.95
N ASP A 25 -0.37 8.92 19.48
CA ASP A 25 -1.33 9.75 18.77
C ASP A 25 -1.68 9.11 17.41
N LEU A 26 -2.94 9.22 16.98
CA LEU A 26 -3.44 8.61 15.73
C LEU A 26 -2.63 9.05 14.51
N ARG A 27 -2.17 10.30 14.48
CA ARG A 27 -1.34 10.79 13.38
C ARG A 27 0.01 10.08 13.33
N VAL A 28 0.60 9.83 14.50
CA VAL A 28 1.86 9.09 14.65
C VAL A 28 1.69 7.62 14.26
N GLU A 29 0.59 7.00 14.68
CA GLU A 29 0.26 5.62 14.30
C GLU A 29 0.03 5.49 12.78
N ALA A 30 -0.62 6.47 12.15
CA ALA A 30 -0.90 6.48 10.73
C ALA A 30 0.38 6.51 9.88
N TYR A 31 1.25 7.53 10.04
CA TYR A 31 2.49 7.58 9.26
C TYR A 31 3.49 6.49 9.68
N GLY A 32 3.47 6.04 10.94
CA GLY A 32 4.30 4.93 11.41
C GLY A 32 3.90 3.60 10.76
N THR A 33 2.60 3.38 10.53
CA THR A 33 2.13 2.18 9.81
C THR A 33 2.46 2.26 8.31
N VAL A 34 2.52 3.46 7.72
CA VAL A 34 3.01 3.65 6.35
C VAL A 34 4.49 3.30 6.23
N ASP A 35 5.32 3.70 7.21
CA ASP A 35 6.73 3.31 7.28
C ASP A 35 6.88 1.78 7.39
N GLU A 36 6.07 1.13 8.24
CA GLU A 36 6.03 -0.32 8.35
C GLU A 36 5.66 -1.01 7.03
N ALA A 37 4.68 -0.48 6.29
CA ALA A 37 4.35 -0.97 4.95
C ALA A 37 5.56 -0.88 4.01
N GLY A 38 6.25 0.25 4.01
CA GLY A 38 7.47 0.48 3.23
C GLY A 38 8.60 -0.50 3.57
N ALA A 39 8.76 -0.86 4.85
CA ALA A 39 9.73 -1.85 5.30
C ALA A 39 9.42 -3.26 4.75
N PHE A 40 8.14 -3.68 4.76
CA PHE A 40 7.74 -4.95 4.17
C PHE A 40 7.91 -5.00 2.64
N LEU A 41 7.75 -3.87 1.94
CA LEU A 41 8.10 -3.80 0.51
C LEU A 41 9.60 -3.97 0.28
N GLY A 42 10.43 -3.43 1.17
CA GLY A 42 11.88 -3.65 1.13
C GLY A 42 12.26 -5.11 1.32
N LEU A 43 11.60 -5.79 2.25
CA LEU A 43 11.77 -7.23 2.47
C LEU A 43 11.37 -8.04 1.23
N ALA A 44 10.21 -7.76 0.63
CA ALA A 44 9.77 -8.42 -0.61
C ALA A 44 10.76 -8.18 -1.75
N SER A 45 11.20 -6.94 -1.95
CA SER A 45 12.17 -6.55 -2.99
C SER A 45 13.52 -7.28 -2.82
N SER A 46 13.99 -7.50 -1.59
CA SER A 46 15.23 -8.25 -1.33
C SER A 46 15.17 -9.74 -1.69
N GLN A 47 13.96 -10.29 -1.88
CA GLN A 47 13.74 -11.69 -2.26
C GLN A 47 13.62 -11.86 -3.78
N LEU A 48 13.44 -10.77 -4.53
CA LEU A 48 13.25 -10.74 -5.98
C LEU A 48 14.57 -10.53 -6.75
N VAL A 49 15.65 -11.21 -6.33
CA VAL A 49 17.01 -10.94 -6.86
C VAL A 49 17.23 -11.40 -8.31
N ASP A 50 16.40 -12.33 -8.80
CA ASP A 50 16.50 -12.84 -10.16
C ASP A 50 16.18 -11.73 -11.20
N PRO A 51 16.95 -11.60 -12.30
CA PRO A 51 16.74 -10.57 -13.31
C PRO A 51 15.33 -10.53 -13.91
N GLN A 52 14.59 -11.65 -13.91
CA GLN A 52 13.21 -11.68 -14.40
C GLN A 52 12.24 -10.79 -13.60
N PHE A 53 12.65 -10.31 -12.41
CA PHE A 53 11.85 -9.44 -11.55
C PHE A 53 12.36 -7.99 -11.50
N ALA A 54 13.26 -7.59 -12.42
CA ALA A 54 13.85 -6.26 -12.42
C ALA A 54 12.80 -5.14 -12.51
N ASP A 55 11.76 -5.33 -13.33
CA ASP A 55 10.62 -4.43 -13.49
C ASP A 55 9.80 -4.29 -12.19
N ILE A 56 9.51 -5.41 -11.53
CA ILE A 56 8.79 -5.40 -10.24
C ILE A 56 9.63 -4.71 -9.18
N ARG A 57 10.94 -4.96 -9.13
CA ARG A 57 11.84 -4.29 -8.17
C ARG A 57 11.93 -2.79 -8.39
N GLU A 58 11.98 -2.33 -9.63
CA GLU A 58 11.95 -0.91 -9.97
C GLU A 58 10.63 -0.26 -9.53
N LEU A 59 9.51 -0.94 -9.78
CA LEU A 59 8.19 -0.48 -9.34
C LEU A 59 8.08 -0.43 -7.81
N LEU A 60 8.54 -1.46 -7.10
CA LEU A 60 8.56 -1.48 -5.63
C LEU A 60 9.42 -0.35 -5.06
N PHE A 61 10.57 -0.05 -5.69
CA PHE A 61 11.39 1.09 -5.30
C PHE A 61 10.65 2.41 -5.46
N ALA A 62 9.97 2.63 -6.61
CA ALA A 62 9.16 3.84 -6.83
C ALA A 62 8.01 3.95 -5.81
N ILE A 63 7.36 2.84 -5.47
CA ILE A 63 6.32 2.80 -4.43
C ILE A 63 6.89 3.15 -3.05
N GLN A 64 8.06 2.64 -2.68
CA GLN A 64 8.69 3.00 -1.41
C GLN A 64 9.00 4.50 -1.32
N GLN A 65 9.46 5.12 -2.40
CA GLN A 65 9.62 6.59 -2.47
C GLN A 65 8.28 7.30 -2.28
N ARG A 66 7.21 6.82 -2.93
CA ARG A 66 5.88 7.40 -2.78
C ARG A 66 5.31 7.23 -1.36
N LEU A 67 5.57 6.11 -0.69
CA LEU A 67 5.18 5.92 0.71
C LEU A 67 5.91 6.88 1.65
N TRP A 68 7.14 7.29 1.33
CA TRP A 68 7.81 8.39 2.06
C TRP A 68 7.09 9.73 1.90
N ASP A 69 6.62 10.06 0.69
CA ASP A 69 5.80 11.26 0.47
C ASP A 69 4.48 11.18 1.24
N VAL A 70 3.80 10.04 1.18
CA VAL A 70 2.56 9.79 1.92
C VAL A 70 2.78 9.94 3.43
N GLY A 71 3.86 9.35 3.96
CA GLY A 71 4.23 9.47 5.37
C GLY A 71 4.53 10.92 5.77
N ALA A 72 5.19 11.68 4.91
CA ALA A 72 5.48 13.10 5.14
C ALA A 72 4.18 13.94 5.15
N ASP A 73 3.27 13.71 4.21
CA ASP A 73 1.97 14.38 4.15
C ASP A 73 1.12 14.08 5.39
N LEU A 74 1.16 12.85 5.90
CA LEU A 74 0.50 12.46 7.14
C LEU A 74 1.17 13.05 8.38
N ALA A 75 2.50 13.19 8.39
CA ALA A 75 3.25 13.79 9.48
C ALA A 75 3.10 15.33 9.54
N ALA A 76 2.51 15.96 8.53
CA ALA A 76 2.22 17.39 8.47
C ALA A 76 0.78 17.69 8.94
N PRO A 77 0.58 18.17 10.17
CA PRO A 77 -0.73 18.65 10.62
C PRO A 77 -1.11 19.97 9.91
N LYS A 78 -2.39 20.35 9.99
CA LYS A 78 -2.90 21.61 9.42
C LYS A 78 -2.17 22.86 9.93
N SER A 79 -1.58 22.79 11.13
CA SER A 79 -0.77 23.85 11.74
C SER A 79 0.57 24.08 11.01
N ALA A 80 1.05 23.10 10.22
CA ALA A 80 2.28 23.21 9.43
C ALA A 80 2.05 23.97 8.12
N THR A 81 1.70 25.26 8.21
CA THR A 81 1.25 26.09 7.08
C THR A 81 2.28 26.30 5.96
N SER A 82 3.57 26.11 6.24
CA SER A 82 4.65 26.19 5.25
C SER A 82 4.93 24.87 4.53
N TYR A 83 4.28 23.79 4.93
CA TYR A 83 4.46 22.48 4.31
C TYR A 83 3.70 22.38 2.99
N VAL A 84 4.38 21.89 1.95
CA VAL A 84 3.78 21.62 0.64
C VAL A 84 3.59 20.11 0.51
N LEU A 85 2.35 19.71 0.20
CA LEU A 85 2.00 18.30 0.00
C LEU A 85 2.83 17.69 -1.14
N ARG A 86 3.30 16.46 -0.92
CA ARG A 86 4.21 15.76 -1.83
C ARG A 86 3.53 14.67 -2.63
N THR A 87 2.44 14.08 -2.12
CA THR A 87 1.66 13.07 -2.83
C THR A 87 0.81 13.75 -3.92
N PRO A 88 1.04 13.45 -5.20
CA PRO A 88 0.24 14.00 -6.30
C PRO A 88 -1.22 13.55 -6.20
N GLU A 89 -2.14 14.40 -6.66
CA GLU A 89 -3.57 14.08 -6.65
C GLU A 89 -3.93 12.86 -7.51
N ASP A 90 -3.15 12.61 -8.57
CA ASP A 90 -3.28 11.49 -9.52
C ASP A 90 -2.44 10.26 -9.12
N ALA A 91 -1.75 10.26 -7.98
CA ALA A 91 -0.84 9.19 -7.57
C ALA A 91 -1.50 7.80 -7.58
N ALA A 92 -2.79 7.72 -7.23
CA ALA A 92 -3.54 6.47 -7.27
C ALA A 92 -3.76 5.98 -8.72
N SER A 93 -4.14 6.87 -9.64
CA SER A 93 -4.40 6.53 -11.04
C SER A 93 -3.14 6.08 -11.77
N VAL A 94 -1.96 6.56 -11.36
CA VAL A 94 -0.67 6.08 -11.89
C VAL A 94 -0.43 4.58 -11.62
N LEU A 95 -1.07 3.99 -10.60
CA LEU A 95 -0.94 2.57 -10.29
C LEU A 95 -1.81 1.67 -11.17
N GLU A 96 -2.89 2.20 -11.76
CA GLU A 96 -3.90 1.43 -12.48
C GLU A 96 -3.35 0.69 -13.71
N PRO A 97 -2.50 1.31 -14.56
CA PRO A 97 -1.86 0.61 -15.69
C PRO A 97 -0.97 -0.57 -15.25
N TYR A 98 -0.31 -0.47 -14.09
CA TYR A 98 0.49 -1.57 -13.55
C TYR A 98 -0.40 -2.71 -13.07
N ILE A 99 -1.52 -2.39 -12.41
CA ILE A 99 -2.52 -3.39 -12.01
C ILE A 99 -2.99 -4.16 -13.24
N ASP A 100 -3.40 -3.46 -14.30
CA ASP A 100 -3.87 -4.09 -15.53
C ASP A 100 -2.80 -4.99 -16.16
N THR A 101 -1.54 -4.53 -16.19
CA THR A 101 -0.40 -5.27 -16.75
C THR A 101 -0.15 -6.57 -15.98
N TYR A 102 0.07 -6.48 -14.67
CA TYR A 102 0.43 -7.65 -13.85
C TYR A 102 -0.76 -8.57 -13.60
N GLN A 103 -2.00 -8.07 -13.68
CA GLN A 103 -3.19 -8.91 -13.62
C GLN A 103 -3.29 -9.83 -14.83
N ALA A 104 -2.81 -9.41 -15.99
CA ALA A 104 -2.79 -10.22 -17.21
C ALA A 104 -1.70 -11.31 -17.20
N GLU A 105 -0.70 -11.22 -16.32
CA GLU A 105 0.38 -12.22 -16.19
C GLU A 105 -0.03 -13.44 -15.37
N ALA A 106 -1.04 -13.31 -14.51
CA ALA A 106 -1.53 -14.40 -13.66
C ALA A 106 -2.82 -14.99 -14.23
N ASP A 107 -3.09 -16.25 -13.87
CA ASP A 107 -4.32 -16.92 -14.27
C ASP A 107 -5.57 -16.16 -13.83
N LYS A 108 -6.67 -16.40 -14.55
CA LYS A 108 -7.95 -15.77 -14.29
C LYS A 108 -8.38 -16.02 -12.84
N LEU A 109 -8.60 -14.94 -12.11
CA LEU A 109 -9.07 -14.98 -10.73
C LEU A 109 -10.60 -15.04 -10.71
N ASP A 110 -11.16 -16.19 -10.35
CA ASP A 110 -12.61 -16.36 -10.20
C ASP A 110 -13.05 -16.44 -8.72
N LYS A 111 -12.16 -16.93 -7.85
CA LYS A 111 -12.37 -17.12 -6.41
C LYS A 111 -11.36 -16.32 -5.59
N PHE A 112 -11.61 -16.20 -4.28
CA PHE A 112 -10.56 -15.77 -3.37
C PHE A 112 -9.41 -16.79 -3.36
N VAL A 113 -8.18 -16.29 -3.36
CA VAL A 113 -6.97 -17.08 -3.19
C VAL A 113 -6.41 -16.89 -1.79
N LEU A 114 -5.81 -17.96 -1.26
CA LEU A 114 -5.03 -17.91 -0.03
C LEU A 114 -3.79 -17.06 -0.26
N ARG A 115 -3.42 -16.27 0.75
CA ARG A 115 -2.21 -15.42 0.72
C ARG A 115 -0.97 -16.27 0.98
N GLN A 116 -0.56 -17.02 -0.03
CA GLN A 116 0.55 -17.97 0.02
C GLN A 116 1.27 -18.03 -1.34
N GLY A 117 2.17 -19.00 -1.50
CA GLY A 117 2.92 -19.23 -2.72
C GLY A 117 4.41 -19.13 -2.47
N SER A 118 5.14 -18.50 -3.38
CA SER A 118 6.57 -18.26 -3.22
C SER A 118 6.86 -17.29 -2.07
N GLN A 119 8.09 -17.33 -1.55
CA GLN A 119 8.53 -16.42 -0.48
C GLN A 119 8.31 -14.92 -0.82
N PRO A 120 8.70 -14.41 -2.00
CA PRO A 120 8.42 -13.02 -2.36
C PRO A 120 6.94 -12.71 -2.52
N ALA A 121 6.12 -13.63 -3.07
CA ALA A 121 4.68 -13.44 -3.16
C ALA A 121 4.02 -13.36 -1.77
N ALA A 122 4.41 -14.24 -0.84
CA ALA A 122 3.95 -14.19 0.54
C ALA A 122 4.34 -12.88 1.24
N SER A 123 5.56 -12.38 1.02
CA SER A 123 6.01 -11.07 1.54
C SER A 123 5.20 -9.90 0.97
N LEU A 124 4.88 -9.93 -0.33
CA LEU A 124 3.99 -8.95 -0.96
C LEU A 124 2.57 -9.01 -0.40
N HIS A 125 2.05 -10.20 -0.11
CA HIS A 125 0.77 -10.35 0.57
C HIS A 125 0.78 -9.78 1.98
N VAL A 126 1.86 -9.95 2.75
CA VAL A 126 2.01 -9.29 4.06
C VAL A 126 2.00 -7.78 3.88
N ALA A 127 2.84 -7.24 2.98
CA ALA A 127 2.86 -5.80 2.70
C ALA A 127 1.47 -5.25 2.31
N CYS A 128 0.73 -5.97 1.47
CA CYS A 128 -0.66 -5.65 1.11
C CYS A 128 -1.56 -5.52 2.36
N THR A 129 -1.47 -6.44 3.31
CA THR A 129 -2.26 -6.36 4.56
C THR A 129 -1.84 -5.19 5.46
N VAL A 130 -0.55 -4.84 5.47
CA VAL A 130 -0.04 -3.69 6.23
C VAL A 130 -0.46 -2.37 5.58
N VAL A 131 -0.44 -2.26 4.25
CA VAL A 131 -1.02 -1.10 3.53
C VAL A 131 -2.51 -0.94 3.88
N ARG A 132 -3.29 -2.03 3.90
CA ARG A 132 -4.69 -1.97 4.35
C ARG A 132 -4.84 -1.58 5.81
N ARG A 133 -3.87 -1.93 6.67
CA ARG A 133 -3.83 -1.45 8.06
C ARG A 133 -3.52 0.04 8.12
N ALA A 134 -2.54 0.52 7.35
CA ALA A 134 -2.23 1.95 7.23
C ALA A 134 -3.48 2.72 6.79
N GLU A 135 -4.17 2.26 5.74
CA GLU A 135 -5.42 2.83 5.25
C GLU A 135 -6.45 3.00 6.37
N ARG A 136 -6.71 1.95 7.17
CA ARG A 136 -7.65 2.05 8.31
C ARG A 136 -7.21 3.06 9.36
N GLN A 137 -5.91 3.17 9.64
CA GLN A 137 -5.40 4.18 10.58
C GLN A 137 -5.56 5.60 10.03
N VAL A 138 -5.35 5.79 8.74
CA VAL A 138 -5.56 7.07 8.06
C VAL A 138 -7.05 7.45 8.03
N VAL A 139 -7.94 6.49 7.76
CA VAL A 139 -9.39 6.69 7.84
C VAL A 139 -9.79 7.11 9.25
N ARG A 140 -9.28 6.42 10.27
CA ARG A 140 -9.54 6.77 11.68
C ARG A 140 -9.01 8.15 12.03
N LEU A 141 -7.81 8.52 11.56
CA LEU A 141 -7.28 9.88 11.73
C LEU A 141 -8.20 10.92 11.08
N ALA A 142 -8.73 10.62 9.88
CA ALA A 142 -9.60 11.51 9.12
C ALA A 142 -10.96 11.80 9.80
N GLU A 143 -11.36 10.99 10.78
CA GLU A 143 -12.54 11.27 11.62
C GLU A 143 -12.34 12.47 12.56
N PHE A 144 -11.07 12.81 12.89
CA PHE A 144 -10.73 13.84 13.86
C PHE A 144 -9.93 15.00 13.29
N GLU A 145 -9.10 14.74 12.27
CA GLU A 145 -8.20 15.72 11.68
C GLU A 145 -8.25 15.70 10.15
N GLN A 146 -7.92 16.83 9.51
CA GLN A 146 -7.83 16.89 8.06
C GLN A 146 -6.67 16.02 7.54
N VAL A 147 -6.96 15.22 6.52
CA VAL A 147 -6.00 14.38 5.80
C VAL A 147 -6.13 14.64 4.29
N PRO A 148 -5.02 14.69 3.52
CA PRO A 148 -5.09 14.82 2.07
C PRO A 148 -5.83 13.65 1.41
N GLY A 149 -6.79 13.93 0.54
CA GLY A 149 -7.58 12.89 -0.14
C GLY A 149 -6.74 11.98 -1.03
N ALA A 150 -5.66 12.50 -1.62
CA ALA A 150 -4.72 11.74 -2.44
C ALA A 150 -4.09 10.56 -1.66
N VAL A 151 -3.78 10.74 -0.38
CA VAL A 151 -3.18 9.69 0.48
C VAL A 151 -4.12 8.49 0.61
N LEU A 152 -5.40 8.73 0.92
CA LEU A 152 -6.39 7.66 1.07
C LEU A 152 -6.59 6.88 -0.25
N ARG A 153 -6.74 7.60 -1.37
CA ARG A 153 -6.88 6.96 -2.69
C ARG A 153 -5.65 6.14 -3.05
N TYR A 154 -4.45 6.65 -2.76
CA TYR A 154 -3.20 5.97 -3.05
C TYR A 154 -3.06 4.67 -2.24
N LEU A 155 -3.27 4.70 -0.92
CA LEU A 155 -3.16 3.50 -0.07
C LEU A 155 -4.17 2.41 -0.47
N ASN A 156 -5.41 2.81 -0.76
CA ASN A 156 -6.44 1.89 -1.24
C ASN A 156 -5.98 1.17 -2.53
N ARG A 157 -5.61 1.95 -3.55
CA ARG A 157 -5.17 1.41 -4.86
C ARG A 157 -3.86 0.63 -4.77
N LEU A 158 -2.94 1.03 -3.91
CA LEU A 158 -1.70 0.30 -3.67
C LEU A 158 -1.98 -1.10 -3.12
N SER A 159 -3.01 -1.26 -2.28
CA SER A 159 -3.36 -2.59 -1.77
C SER A 159 -3.82 -3.56 -2.87
N ASP A 160 -4.53 -3.05 -3.89
CA ASP A 160 -4.91 -3.80 -5.09
C ASP A 160 -3.66 -4.21 -5.89
N LEU A 161 -2.76 -3.26 -6.15
CA LEU A 161 -1.52 -3.52 -6.89
C LEU A 161 -0.64 -4.55 -6.20
N LEU A 162 -0.45 -4.46 -4.88
CA LEU A 162 0.37 -5.45 -4.15
C LEU A 162 -0.26 -6.85 -4.16
N PHE A 163 -1.59 -6.93 -4.17
CA PHE A 163 -2.27 -8.22 -4.32
C PHE A 163 -2.01 -8.81 -5.72
N VAL A 164 -2.12 -8.00 -6.76
CA VAL A 164 -1.85 -8.43 -8.14
C VAL A 164 -0.37 -8.80 -8.35
N LEU A 165 0.57 -8.02 -7.83
CA LEU A 165 2.00 -8.31 -7.91
C LEU A 165 2.36 -9.63 -7.24
N ALA A 166 1.75 -9.96 -6.09
CA ALA A 166 1.98 -11.25 -5.44
C ALA A 166 1.62 -12.43 -6.38
N ARG A 167 0.50 -12.31 -7.10
CA ARG A 167 0.06 -13.32 -8.07
C ARG A 167 0.96 -13.39 -9.31
N ALA A 168 1.38 -12.24 -9.83
CA ALA A 168 2.32 -12.19 -10.96
C ALA A 168 3.68 -12.82 -10.60
N VAL A 169 4.17 -12.58 -9.38
CA VAL A 169 5.39 -13.22 -8.87
C VAL A 169 5.22 -14.74 -8.76
N ASN A 170 4.08 -15.22 -8.24
CA ASN A 170 3.75 -16.65 -8.22
C ASN A 170 3.77 -17.25 -9.64
N ALA A 171 3.11 -16.61 -10.60
CA ALA A 171 3.05 -17.06 -11.99
C ALA A 171 4.43 -17.15 -12.65
N ARG A 172 5.27 -16.11 -12.50
CA ARG A 172 6.65 -16.10 -13.01
C ARG A 172 7.53 -17.17 -12.36
N MET A 173 7.27 -17.51 -11.09
CA MET A 173 7.97 -18.59 -10.38
C MET A 173 7.36 -19.98 -10.60
N HIS A 174 6.34 -20.11 -11.46
CA HIS A 174 5.61 -21.35 -11.69
C HIS A 174 5.03 -21.97 -10.40
N VAL A 175 4.51 -21.11 -9.53
CA VAL A 175 3.80 -21.50 -8.30
C VAL A 175 2.32 -21.14 -8.47
N ASP A 176 1.44 -22.12 -8.40
CA ASP A 176 0.00 -21.89 -8.53
C ASP A 176 -0.55 -21.15 -7.31
N ASP A 177 -1.47 -20.22 -7.55
CA ASP A 177 -2.31 -19.68 -6.48
C ASP A 177 -3.24 -20.78 -5.96
N VAL A 178 -3.50 -20.76 -4.66
CA VAL A 178 -4.39 -21.75 -4.04
C VAL A 178 -5.73 -21.10 -3.70
N ASP A 179 -6.79 -21.60 -4.34
CA ASP A 179 -8.15 -21.19 -4.06
C ASP A 179 -8.53 -21.41 -2.59
N TYR A 180 -9.26 -20.46 -2.03
CA TYR A 180 -9.98 -20.67 -0.79
C TYR A 180 -11.14 -21.65 -1.04
N ALA A 181 -11.10 -22.81 -0.39
CA ALA A 181 -12.00 -23.94 -0.63
C ALA A 181 -13.50 -23.59 -0.56
N ASN A 182 -13.89 -22.62 0.26
CA ASN A 182 -15.29 -22.22 0.42
C ASN A 182 -15.63 -20.92 -0.35
N SER A 183 -14.76 -20.44 -1.24
CA SER A 183 -15.04 -19.24 -2.01
C SER A 183 -16.09 -19.52 -3.09
N PRO A 184 -17.22 -18.79 -3.10
CA PRO A 184 -18.02 -18.71 -4.33
C PRO A 184 -17.24 -17.93 -5.41
N PRO A 185 -17.69 -17.95 -6.67
CA PRO A 185 -17.18 -17.05 -7.69
C PRO A 185 -17.49 -15.59 -7.30
N VAL A 186 -16.46 -14.83 -6.91
CA VAL A 186 -16.58 -13.46 -6.36
C VAL A 186 -16.07 -12.42 -7.34
N PHE A 187 -15.13 -12.78 -8.19
CA PHE A 187 -14.61 -11.91 -9.23
C PHE A 187 -15.41 -12.14 -10.51
N ARG A 188 -15.89 -11.04 -11.12
CA ARG A 188 -16.62 -11.05 -12.38
C ARG A 188 -15.95 -10.08 -13.34
N ASP A 189 -15.85 -10.43 -14.61
CA ASP A 189 -15.34 -9.51 -15.63
C ASP A 189 -16.22 -8.24 -15.63
N PRO A 190 -15.67 -7.03 -15.40
CA PRO A 190 -16.43 -5.78 -15.46
C PRO A 190 -17.21 -5.61 -16.77
N ARG A 191 -16.73 -6.19 -17.88
CA ARG A 191 -17.41 -6.18 -19.18
C ARG A 191 -18.74 -6.92 -19.18
N SER A 192 -18.93 -7.91 -18.29
CA SER A 192 -20.19 -8.65 -18.14
C SER A 192 -21.34 -7.83 -17.51
N ARG A 193 -21.06 -6.63 -16.98
CA ARG A 193 -22.11 -5.72 -16.46
C ARG A 193 -22.72 -4.82 -17.53
N ARG A 194 -22.08 -4.64 -18.70
CA ARG A 194 -22.61 -3.77 -19.77
C ARG A 194 -23.82 -4.35 -20.51
N ASP A 195 -24.07 -5.66 -20.37
CA ASP A 195 -25.16 -6.37 -21.07
C ASP A 195 -26.43 -6.59 -20.22
N ARG A 196 -26.56 -5.94 -19.06
CA ARG A 196 -27.83 -5.97 -18.32
C ARG A 196 -28.68 -4.77 -18.71
N PRO A 197 -29.94 -4.97 -19.16
CA PRO A 197 -30.86 -3.85 -19.27
C PRO A 197 -30.98 -3.19 -17.89
N ARG A 198 -30.95 -1.85 -17.87
CA ARG A 198 -31.28 -1.10 -16.67
C ARG A 198 -32.75 -1.42 -16.38
N GLU A 199 -33.02 -2.11 -15.29
CA GLU A 199 -34.36 -2.19 -14.75
C GLU A 199 -34.68 -0.82 -14.15
N ASP A 200 -35.72 -0.19 -14.69
CA ASP A 200 -36.27 1.11 -14.27
C ASP A 200 -36.88 1.05 -12.86
#